data_AF-A0A956JUR9-F1
#
_entry.id   AF-A0A956JUR9-F1
#
_cell.length_a   1.000
_cell.length_b   1.000
_cell.length_c   1.000
_cell.angle_alpha   90.00
_cell.angle_beta   90.00
_cell.angle_gamma   90.00
#
_symmetry.space_group_name_H-M   'P 1'
#
loop_
_entity.id
_entity.type
_entity.pdbx_description
1 polymer ?
#
loop_
_entity_poly.entity_id
_entity_poly.type
_entity_poly.pdbx_seq_one_letter_code
_entity_poly.pdbx_strand_id
1 'polypeptide(L)'
;MKTWVTQAEDSWHKSHTFKYLAILATAGAVLVAIYCAQFLGKSLGRFAGALAVGLLAAGACFVTGFLLGLLFGIPRAAGSDNGTSTHSANNNLVQVSDWLTKILLGVGLTQISAIGDFFQNAASYLSDAFSGSAADKAFSVALLVYFLIVGFINGYVATRLVLSVAIRDADRSLQEALGATAAQLDRIESSSDSETAANEVKAARTQLESVLGELVRDPKEAKAMLSDLGRKFEKLRETMASGDGRTHEMTKIVTQARGLSRTLRPTFREIETLFRAGSEGDRVIALAVLQNVAEPQGVNIVCEAIAHSRSAFEQYHALRAAEVLLPNLDEAQRAKLVASIEEQRADGPRRWLIPENRERYALSSRILKETGSST
;
A
#
# COMPACT_ATOMS: atom_id res chain seq x y z
N MET A 1 14.45 -2.74 -17.77
CA MET A 1 15.78 -2.63 -17.12
C MET A 1 15.71 -1.98 -15.74
N LYS A 2 15.06 -0.82 -15.53
CA LYS A 2 14.90 -0.21 -14.19
C LYS A 2 14.10 -1.06 -13.17
N THR A 3 13.07 -1.79 -13.61
CA THR A 3 12.30 -2.72 -12.75
C THR A 3 13.13 -3.89 -12.23
N TRP A 4 14.03 -4.42 -13.05
CA TRP A 4 14.97 -5.47 -12.66
C TRP A 4 16.03 -4.97 -11.69
N VAL A 5 16.50 -3.72 -11.85
CA VAL A 5 17.47 -3.10 -10.93
C VAL A 5 16.84 -2.85 -9.56
N THR A 6 15.61 -2.36 -9.47
CA THR A 6 14.92 -2.16 -8.19
C THR A 6 14.59 -3.47 -7.49
N GLN A 7 14.23 -4.52 -8.24
CA GLN A 7 13.95 -5.85 -7.69
C GLN A 7 15.24 -6.55 -7.26
N ALA A 8 16.34 -6.33 -7.99
CA ALA A 8 17.67 -6.78 -7.60
C ALA A 8 18.18 -6.04 -6.36
N GLU A 9 18.06 -4.71 -6.27
CA GLU A 9 18.44 -3.92 -5.08
C GLU A 9 17.64 -4.32 -3.84
N ASP A 10 16.32 -4.50 -3.97
CA ASP A 10 15.48 -4.90 -2.84
C ASP A 10 15.79 -6.35 -2.39
N SER A 11 16.06 -7.26 -3.34
CA SER A 11 16.55 -8.61 -3.01
C SER A 11 17.96 -8.59 -2.37
N TRP A 12 18.79 -7.65 -2.80
CA TRP A 12 20.16 -7.47 -2.33
C TRP A 12 20.16 -6.99 -0.88
N HIS A 13 19.41 -5.93 -0.53
CA HIS A 13 19.33 -5.43 0.84
C HIS A 13 18.74 -6.46 1.82
N LYS A 14 17.73 -7.23 1.39
CA LYS A 14 17.17 -8.33 2.19
C LYS A 14 18.21 -9.39 2.49
N SER A 15 18.93 -9.85 1.48
CA SER A 15 19.99 -10.85 1.63
C SER A 15 21.09 -10.39 2.58
N HIS A 16 21.52 -9.12 2.52
CA HIS A 16 22.55 -8.59 3.41
C HIS A 16 22.06 -8.46 4.86
N THR A 17 20.83 -7.98 5.06
CA THR A 17 20.26 -7.84 6.41
C THR A 17 20.18 -9.18 7.14
N PHE A 18 19.63 -10.21 6.49
CA PHE A 18 19.57 -11.55 7.08
C PHE A 18 20.96 -12.15 7.31
N LYS A 19 21.94 -11.87 6.44
CA LYS A 19 23.33 -12.29 6.67
C LYS A 19 23.93 -11.67 7.93
N TYR A 20 23.78 -10.35 8.13
CA TYR A 20 24.31 -9.70 9.33
C TYR A 20 23.64 -10.21 10.62
N LEU A 21 22.33 -10.47 10.56
CA LEU A 21 21.58 -11.06 11.69
C LEU A 21 22.07 -12.48 12.02
N ALA A 22 22.33 -13.30 11.01
CA ALA A 22 22.91 -14.63 11.19
C ALA A 22 24.36 -14.58 11.72
N ILE A 23 25.17 -13.62 11.26
CA ILE A 23 26.53 -13.39 11.75
C ILE A 23 26.51 -13.06 13.25
N LEU A 24 25.59 -12.22 13.72
CA LEU A 24 25.45 -11.92 15.15
C LEU A 24 25.12 -13.17 15.96
N ALA A 25 24.11 -13.95 15.56
CA ALA A 25 23.73 -15.17 16.28
C ALA A 25 24.87 -16.21 16.31
N THR A 26 25.57 -16.39 15.18
CA THR A 26 26.68 -17.34 15.08
C THR A 26 27.92 -16.87 15.84
N ALA A 27 28.24 -15.56 15.84
CA ALA A 27 29.32 -14.99 16.65
C ALA A 27 29.11 -15.26 18.14
N GLY A 28 27.87 -15.11 18.64
CA GLY A 28 27.52 -15.49 20.00
C GLY A 28 27.80 -16.97 20.29
N ALA A 29 27.38 -17.87 19.39
CA ALA A 29 27.60 -19.32 19.58
C ALA A 29 29.10 -19.68 19.57
N VAL A 30 29.89 -18.99 18.74
CA VAL A 30 31.36 -19.13 18.73
C VAL A 30 31.96 -18.66 20.04
N LEU A 31 31.51 -17.53 20.62
CA LEU A 31 31.96 -17.08 21.93
C LEU A 31 31.64 -18.08 23.04
N VAL A 32 30.49 -18.76 22.98
CA VAL A 32 30.17 -19.86 23.90
C VAL A 32 31.16 -21.02 23.75
N ALA A 33 31.48 -21.41 22.52
CA ALA A 33 32.46 -22.47 22.27
C ALA A 33 33.87 -22.10 22.76
N ILE A 34 34.31 -20.86 22.52
CA ILE A 34 35.59 -20.34 23.01
C ILE A 34 35.63 -20.35 24.53
N TYR A 35 34.55 -19.89 25.19
CA TYR A 35 34.48 -19.89 26.64
C TYR A 35 34.52 -21.32 27.21
N CYS A 36 33.82 -22.27 26.58
CA CYS A 36 33.82 -23.66 27.02
C CYS A 36 35.17 -24.35 26.77
N ALA A 37 36.02 -23.84 25.87
CA ALA A 37 37.30 -24.46 25.54
C ALA A 37 38.24 -24.61 26.74
N GLN A 38 38.08 -23.77 27.78
CA GLN A 38 38.80 -23.90 29.05
C GLN A 38 38.60 -25.25 29.77
N PHE A 39 37.53 -25.99 29.44
CA PHE A 39 37.23 -27.29 30.03
C PHE A 39 37.87 -28.47 29.28
N LEU A 40 38.43 -28.28 28.06
CA LEU A 40 39.08 -29.36 27.29
C LEU A 40 40.24 -30.00 28.09
N GLY A 41 41.04 -29.17 28.76
CA GLY A 41 42.18 -29.65 29.54
C GLY A 41 41.81 -30.44 30.80
N LYS A 42 40.54 -30.42 31.22
CA LYS A 42 40.06 -31.12 32.43
C LYS A 42 39.37 -32.45 32.09
N SER A 43 38.47 -32.46 31.12
CA SER A 43 37.77 -33.67 30.64
C SER A 43 36.92 -33.34 29.41
N LEU A 44 36.96 -34.22 28.40
CA LEU A 44 36.13 -34.09 27.20
C LEU A 44 34.63 -34.11 27.53
N GLY A 45 34.21 -34.89 28.53
CA GLY A 45 32.82 -34.96 28.97
C GLY A 45 32.34 -33.67 29.64
N ARG A 46 33.21 -33.00 30.42
CA ARG A 46 32.88 -31.69 31.01
C ARG A 46 32.79 -30.59 29.96
N PHE A 47 33.71 -30.60 28.98
CA PHE A 47 33.62 -29.69 27.85
C PHE A 47 32.32 -29.86 27.07
N ALA A 48 31.99 -31.09 26.68
CA ALA A 48 30.78 -31.38 25.92
C ALA A 48 29.50 -31.02 26.70
N GLY A 49 29.47 -31.30 28.01
CA GLY A 49 28.36 -30.93 28.89
C GLY A 49 28.16 -29.42 28.99
N ALA A 50 29.23 -28.68 29.29
CA ALA A 50 29.22 -27.22 29.36
C ALA A 50 28.76 -26.59 28.03
N LEU A 51 29.29 -27.07 26.91
CA LEU A 51 28.93 -26.58 25.58
C LEU A 51 27.46 -26.85 25.26
N ALA A 52 26.97 -28.06 25.55
CA ALA A 52 25.59 -28.44 25.29
C ALA A 52 24.61 -27.59 26.10
N VAL A 53 24.85 -27.44 27.41
CA VAL A 53 23.98 -26.62 28.28
C VAL A 53 24.05 -25.14 27.87
N GLY A 54 25.24 -24.61 27.58
CA GLY A 54 25.42 -23.24 27.11
C GLY A 54 24.70 -22.95 25.79
N LEU A 55 24.79 -23.85 24.81
CA LEU A 55 24.09 -23.71 23.53
C LEU A 55 22.57 -23.88 23.66
N LEU A 56 22.08 -24.78 24.53
CA LEU A 56 20.65 -24.92 24.80
C LEU A 56 20.08 -23.68 25.49
N ALA A 57 20.79 -23.12 26.48
CA ALA A 57 20.40 -21.89 27.15
C ALA A 57 20.40 -20.71 26.16
N ALA A 58 21.44 -20.60 25.33
CA ALA A 58 21.53 -19.61 24.26
C ALA A 58 20.36 -19.73 23.27
N GLY A 59 20.06 -20.95 22.81
CA GLY A 59 18.94 -21.22 21.90
C GLY A 59 17.58 -20.88 22.51
N ALA A 60 17.35 -21.23 23.77
CA ALA A 60 16.12 -20.91 24.48
C ALA A 60 15.92 -19.38 24.57
N CYS A 61 16.94 -18.64 25.02
CA CYS A 61 16.88 -17.18 25.08
C CYS A 61 16.69 -16.55 23.69
N PHE A 62 17.35 -17.07 22.67
CA PHE A 62 17.17 -16.61 21.30
C PHE A 62 15.73 -16.80 20.80
N VAL A 63 15.14 -17.98 21.02
CA VAL A 63 13.76 -18.26 20.61
C VAL A 63 12.77 -17.39 21.38
N THR A 64 12.94 -17.23 22.69
CA THR A 64 12.11 -16.33 23.52
C THR A 64 12.21 -14.90 23.02
N GLY A 65 13.44 -14.41 22.80
CA GLY A 65 13.69 -13.10 22.23
C GLY A 65 13.02 -12.94 20.87
N PHE A 66 13.18 -13.91 19.97
CA PHE A 66 12.61 -13.91 18.63
C PHE A 66 11.08 -13.83 18.65
N LEU A 67 10.41 -14.60 19.50
CA LEU A 67 8.96 -14.54 19.65
C LEU A 67 8.49 -13.18 20.18
N LEU A 68 9.21 -12.58 21.13
CA LEU A 68 8.93 -11.22 21.57
C LEU A 68 9.16 -10.22 20.43
N GLY A 69 10.27 -10.33 19.71
CA GLY A 69 10.58 -9.51 18.55
C GLY A 69 9.48 -9.57 17.49
N LEU A 70 8.92 -10.77 17.26
CA LEU A 70 7.79 -10.97 16.35
C LEU A 70 6.57 -10.16 16.79
N LEU A 71 6.19 -10.22 18.06
CA LEU A 71 5.05 -9.44 18.59
C LEU A 71 5.24 -7.94 18.35
N PHE A 72 6.42 -7.41 18.71
CA PHE A 72 6.75 -6.00 18.54
C PHE A 72 6.96 -5.57 17.07
N GLY A 73 7.27 -6.53 16.19
CA GLY A 73 7.55 -6.30 14.78
C GLY A 73 6.30 -6.24 13.89
N ILE A 74 5.13 -6.65 14.38
CA ILE A 74 3.88 -6.61 13.61
C ILE A 74 3.53 -5.14 13.28
N PRO A 75 3.39 -4.78 11.99
CA PRO A 75 3.03 -3.43 11.59
C PRO A 75 1.61 -3.11 12.05
N ARG A 76 1.45 -1.99 12.75
CA ARG A 76 0.13 -1.49 13.16
C ARG A 76 -0.53 -0.83 11.95
N ALA A 77 -1.77 -1.20 11.67
CA ALA A 77 -2.55 -0.49 10.67
C ALA A 77 -2.79 0.95 11.15
N ALA A 78 -2.37 1.94 10.39
CA ALA A 78 -2.74 3.32 10.65
C ALA A 78 -4.26 3.46 10.47
N GLY A 79 -4.98 3.83 11.52
CA GLY A 79 -6.36 4.33 11.40
C GLY A 79 -7.53 3.48 11.93
N SER A 80 -7.35 2.55 12.88
CA SER A 80 -8.49 1.81 13.45
C SER A 80 -9.22 2.50 14.63
N ASP A 81 -9.19 3.84 14.72
CA ASP A 81 -9.75 4.57 15.88
C ASP A 81 -11.14 5.19 15.65
N ASN A 82 -11.79 4.97 14.49
CA ASN A 82 -13.17 5.44 14.28
C ASN A 82 -14.12 4.27 13.95
N GLY A 83 -15.00 3.96 14.90
CA GLY A 83 -15.96 2.86 14.88
C GLY A 83 -17.13 3.04 13.91
N THR A 84 -16.88 3.20 12.60
CA THR A 84 -17.94 3.16 11.60
C THR A 84 -17.57 2.27 10.41
N SER A 85 -18.12 1.05 10.47
CA SER A 85 -18.57 0.18 9.38
C SER A 85 -17.56 -0.46 8.39
N THR A 86 -17.72 -1.79 8.33
CA THR A 86 -17.67 -2.67 7.15
C THR A 86 -16.36 -3.45 6.90
N HIS A 87 -16.40 -4.72 7.33
CA HIS A 87 -15.61 -5.86 6.85
C HIS A 87 -14.10 -5.62 6.69
N SER A 88 -13.44 -5.35 7.81
CA SER A 88 -11.98 -5.42 7.89
C SER A 88 -11.50 -6.83 7.55
N ALA A 89 -10.53 -6.94 6.64
CA ALA A 89 -9.64 -8.10 6.61
C ALA A 89 -9.19 -8.45 8.05
N ASN A 90 -9.28 -9.73 8.43
CA ASN A 90 -9.01 -10.23 9.79
C ASN A 90 -7.74 -9.61 10.38
N ASN A 91 -7.88 -8.59 11.23
CA ASN A 91 -6.78 -7.93 11.94
C ASN A 91 -6.56 -8.53 13.34
N ASN A 92 -7.12 -9.70 13.61
CA ASN A 92 -7.07 -10.39 14.90
C ASN A 92 -5.63 -10.49 15.46
N LEU A 93 -4.65 -10.82 14.60
CA LEU A 93 -3.25 -10.92 15.03
C LEU A 93 -2.65 -9.58 15.44
N VAL A 94 -3.03 -8.50 14.75
CA VAL A 94 -2.58 -7.14 15.09
C VAL A 94 -3.18 -6.70 16.42
N GLN A 95 -4.48 -6.95 16.63
CA GLN A 95 -5.17 -6.62 17.87
C GLN A 95 -4.64 -7.42 19.07
N VAL A 96 -4.48 -8.73 18.91
CA VAL A 96 -3.93 -9.61 19.94
C VAL A 96 -2.51 -9.17 20.30
N SER A 97 -1.68 -8.83 19.30
CA SER A 97 -0.33 -8.32 19.56
C SER A 97 -0.34 -6.96 20.28
N ASP A 98 -1.21 -6.03 19.91
CA ASP A 98 -1.28 -4.72 20.57
C ASP A 98 -1.73 -4.84 22.03
N TRP A 99 -2.77 -5.64 22.31
CA TRP A 99 -3.19 -5.92 23.67
C TRP A 99 -2.10 -6.64 24.48
N LEU A 100 -1.46 -7.66 23.90
CA LEU A 100 -0.40 -8.42 24.56
C LEU A 100 0.83 -7.55 24.83
N THR A 101 1.27 -6.72 23.88
CA THR A 101 2.42 -5.82 24.08
C THR A 101 2.14 -4.76 25.15
N LYS A 102 0.92 -4.22 25.23
CA LYS A 102 0.51 -3.33 26.32
C LYS A 102 0.57 -4.01 27.69
N ILE A 103 0.08 -5.24 27.80
CA ILE A 103 0.17 -6.03 29.04
C ILE A 103 1.62 -6.33 29.40
N LEU A 104 2.42 -6.78 28.43
CA LEU A 104 3.84 -7.10 28.66
C LEU A 104 4.62 -5.87 29.16
N LEU A 105 4.39 -4.70 28.57
CA LEU A 105 5.02 -3.46 29.02
C LEU A 105 4.51 -3.02 30.39
N GLY A 106 3.20 -3.10 30.66
CA GLY A 106 2.61 -2.72 31.94
C GLY A 106 3.04 -3.63 33.10
N VAL A 107 2.93 -4.94 32.91
CA VAL A 107 3.38 -5.94 33.89
C VAL A 107 4.90 -5.91 34.03
N GLY A 108 5.64 -5.80 32.93
CA GLY A 108 7.10 -5.73 32.96
C GLY A 108 7.63 -4.52 33.73
N LEU A 109 6.97 -3.36 33.63
CA LEU A 109 7.38 -2.16 34.35
C LEU A 109 7.16 -2.29 35.86
N THR A 110 6.08 -2.95 36.27
CA THR A 110 5.76 -3.15 37.70
C THR A 110 6.55 -4.30 38.33
N GLN A 111 7.01 -5.26 37.53
CA GLN A 111 7.75 -6.45 37.99
C GLN A 111 9.25 -6.43 37.64
N ILE A 112 9.84 -5.25 37.39
CA ILE A 112 11.23 -5.15 36.92
C ILE A 112 12.24 -5.83 37.86
N SER A 113 12.02 -5.76 39.18
CA SER A 113 12.88 -6.44 40.16
C SER A 113 12.77 -7.97 40.07
N ALA A 114 11.56 -8.51 39.90
CA ALA A 114 11.35 -9.95 39.76
C ALA A 114 11.99 -10.52 38.48
N ILE A 115 12.01 -9.72 37.40
CA ILE A 115 12.76 -10.06 36.18
C ILE A 115 14.25 -10.15 36.49
N GLY A 116 14.81 -9.17 37.22
CA GLY A 116 16.20 -9.17 37.66
C GLY A 116 16.55 -10.43 38.48
N ASP A 117 15.71 -10.78 39.44
CA ASP A 117 15.90 -11.97 40.29
C ASP A 117 15.85 -13.27 39.46
N PHE A 118 14.92 -13.36 38.50
CA PHE A 118 14.84 -14.50 37.57
C PHE A 118 16.15 -14.68 36.79
N PHE A 119 16.70 -13.61 36.21
CA PHE A 119 17.97 -13.69 35.48
C PHE A 119 19.15 -14.08 36.38
N GLN A 120 19.20 -13.57 37.61
CA GLN A 120 20.25 -13.95 38.57
C GLN A 120 20.15 -15.43 38.97
N ASN A 121 18.94 -15.93 39.19
CA ASN A 121 18.70 -17.33 39.51
C ASN A 121 19.04 -18.23 38.33
N ALA A 122 18.54 -17.92 37.13
CA ALA A 122 18.85 -18.65 35.90
C ALA A 122 20.36 -18.67 35.61
N ALA A 123 21.05 -17.53 35.79
CA ALA A 123 22.49 -17.46 35.61
C ALA A 123 23.26 -18.26 36.66
N SER A 124 22.75 -18.35 37.90
CA SER A 124 23.36 -19.17 38.95
C SER A 124 23.24 -20.66 38.61
N TYR A 125 22.05 -21.13 38.21
CA TYR A 125 21.85 -22.50 37.70
C TYR A 125 22.76 -22.83 36.51
N LEU A 126 22.88 -21.89 35.56
CA LEU A 126 23.75 -22.07 34.41
C LEU A 126 25.24 -22.07 34.79
N SER A 127 25.64 -21.26 35.78
CA SER A 127 27.01 -21.23 36.27
C SER A 127 27.45 -22.53 36.94
N ASP A 128 26.53 -23.22 37.61
CA ASP A 128 26.80 -24.52 38.25
C ASP A 128 27.07 -25.63 37.21
N ALA A 129 26.46 -25.51 36.01
CA ALA A 129 26.75 -26.41 34.89
C ALA A 129 28.15 -26.20 34.28
N PHE A 130 28.78 -25.06 34.58
CA PHE A 130 30.17 -24.77 34.25
C PHE A 130 31.08 -25.17 35.42
N SER A 131 31.42 -24.24 36.32
CA SER A 131 32.18 -24.52 37.54
C SER A 131 31.76 -23.73 38.78
N GLY A 132 30.71 -22.91 38.68
CA GLY A 132 30.18 -22.10 39.78
C GLY A 132 31.05 -20.89 40.16
N SER A 133 32.05 -20.52 39.34
CA SER A 133 32.92 -19.39 39.63
C SER A 133 32.22 -18.04 39.41
N ALA A 134 32.76 -16.97 39.99
CA ALA A 134 32.27 -15.61 39.72
C ALA A 134 32.32 -15.25 38.22
N ALA A 135 33.33 -15.76 37.49
CA ALA A 135 33.44 -15.58 36.05
C ALA A 135 32.35 -16.36 35.29
N ASP A 136 32.02 -17.58 35.71
CA ASP A 136 30.93 -18.38 35.11
C ASP A 136 29.58 -17.70 35.30
N LYS A 137 29.33 -17.14 36.49
CA LYS A 137 28.09 -16.40 36.76
C LYS A 137 27.97 -15.16 35.89
N ALA A 138 29.05 -14.37 35.75
CA ALA A 138 29.07 -13.21 34.87
C ALA A 138 28.87 -13.61 33.39
N PHE A 139 29.52 -14.69 32.95
CA PHE A 139 29.35 -15.24 31.61
C PHE A 139 27.91 -15.70 31.35
N SER A 140 27.31 -16.42 32.30
CA SER A 140 25.91 -16.88 32.21
C SER A 140 24.93 -15.71 32.05
N VAL A 141 25.07 -14.64 32.83
CA VAL A 141 24.23 -13.44 32.67
C VAL A 141 24.41 -12.84 31.27
N ALA A 142 25.65 -12.66 30.84
CA ALA A 142 25.95 -12.07 29.53
C ALA A 142 25.39 -12.93 28.39
N LEU A 143 25.50 -14.26 28.47
CA LEU A 143 24.97 -15.21 27.49
C LEU A 143 23.45 -15.09 27.37
N LEU A 144 22.73 -15.15 28.51
CA LEU A 144 21.26 -15.09 28.52
C LEU A 144 20.76 -13.76 27.92
N VAL A 145 21.35 -12.64 28.36
CA VAL A 145 20.97 -11.29 27.88
C VAL A 145 21.32 -11.11 26.40
N TYR A 146 22.51 -11.54 25.98
CA TYR A 146 22.96 -11.43 24.60
C TYR A 146 22.01 -12.15 23.64
N PHE A 147 21.73 -13.43 23.89
CA PHE A 147 20.89 -14.21 22.99
C PHE A 147 19.43 -13.77 23.02
N LEU A 148 18.92 -13.27 24.15
CA LEU A 148 17.59 -12.66 24.22
C LEU A 148 17.49 -11.42 23.33
N ILE A 149 18.47 -10.51 23.40
CA ILE A 149 18.50 -9.28 22.59
C ILE A 149 18.67 -9.61 21.10
N VAL A 150 19.60 -10.50 20.76
CA VAL A 150 19.85 -10.90 19.36
C VAL A 150 18.63 -11.61 18.79
N GLY A 151 17.99 -12.48 19.56
CA GLY A 151 16.71 -13.10 19.21
C GLY A 151 15.63 -12.05 18.93
N PHE A 152 15.46 -11.08 19.84
CA PHE A 152 14.50 -9.98 19.69
C PHE A 152 14.72 -9.18 18.41
N ILE A 153 15.95 -8.73 18.15
CA ILE A 153 16.27 -7.97 16.94
C ILE A 153 16.00 -8.83 15.69
N ASN A 154 16.36 -10.11 15.71
CA ASN A 154 16.09 -11.03 14.60
C ASN A 154 14.58 -11.14 14.33
N GLY A 155 13.77 -11.43 15.35
CA GLY A 155 12.32 -11.57 15.22
C GLY A 155 11.63 -10.28 14.78
N TYR A 156 12.07 -9.15 15.35
CA TYR A 156 11.57 -7.82 15.03
C TYR A 156 11.84 -7.44 13.57
N VAL A 157 13.10 -7.54 13.13
CA VAL A 157 13.49 -7.18 11.77
C VAL A 157 12.87 -8.14 10.76
N ALA A 158 12.89 -9.46 11.04
CA ALA A 158 12.28 -10.45 10.17
C ALA A 158 10.78 -10.17 9.97
N THR A 159 10.05 -9.93 11.05
CA THR A 159 8.61 -9.66 10.99
C THR A 159 8.34 -8.35 10.27
N ARG A 160 9.04 -7.28 10.63
CA ARG A 160 8.84 -5.96 10.02
C ARG A 160 9.21 -5.94 8.54
N LEU A 161 10.25 -6.66 8.13
CA LEU A 161 10.69 -6.69 6.74
C LEU A 161 9.82 -7.63 5.89
N VAL A 162 9.54 -8.85 6.36
CA VAL A 162 8.78 -9.84 5.57
C VAL A 162 7.30 -9.47 5.51
N LEU A 163 6.68 -9.13 6.64
CA LEU A 163 5.24 -8.87 6.69
C LEU A 163 4.88 -7.56 5.97
N SER A 164 5.67 -6.49 6.14
CA SER A 164 5.42 -5.24 5.42
C SER A 164 5.59 -5.38 3.91
N VAL A 165 6.55 -6.18 3.44
CA VAL A 165 6.71 -6.46 2.02
C VAL A 165 5.57 -7.34 1.50
N ALA A 166 5.24 -8.42 2.21
CA ALA A 166 4.18 -9.33 1.80
C ALA A 166 2.82 -8.62 1.68
N ILE A 167 2.51 -7.73 2.62
CA ILE A 167 1.28 -6.90 2.57
C ILE A 167 1.34 -5.97 1.35
N ARG A 168 2.44 -5.24 1.14
CA ARG A 168 2.58 -4.33 0.00
C ARG A 168 2.49 -5.05 -1.35
N ASP A 169 3.09 -6.24 -1.44
CA ASP A 169 3.06 -7.05 -2.65
C ASP A 169 1.66 -7.61 -2.93
N ALA A 170 0.95 -8.04 -1.88
CA ALA A 170 -0.45 -8.46 -1.99
C ALA A 170 -1.36 -7.29 -2.41
N ASP A 171 -1.20 -6.12 -1.77
CA ASP A 171 -1.98 -4.92 -2.10
C ASP A 171 -1.72 -4.46 -3.54
N ARG A 172 -0.46 -4.48 -3.99
CA ARG A 172 -0.09 -4.16 -5.38
C ARG A 172 -0.71 -5.16 -6.37
N SER A 173 -0.59 -6.46 -6.09
CA SER A 173 -1.15 -7.51 -6.96
C SER A 173 -2.67 -7.38 -7.09
N LEU A 174 -3.33 -7.05 -5.97
CA LEU A 174 -4.76 -6.78 -5.96
C LEU A 174 -5.08 -5.51 -6.77
N GLN A 175 -4.36 -4.41 -6.57
CA GLN A 175 -4.54 -3.19 -7.36
C GLN A 175 -4.37 -3.43 -8.88
N GLU A 176 -3.42 -4.28 -9.27
CA GLU A 176 -3.20 -4.66 -10.67
C GLU A 176 -4.38 -5.48 -11.23
N ALA A 177 -4.86 -6.48 -10.47
CA ALA A 177 -6.01 -7.30 -10.85
C ALA A 177 -7.29 -6.45 -10.98
N LEU A 178 -7.57 -5.58 -10.00
CA LEU A 178 -8.74 -4.70 -10.02
C LEU A 178 -8.64 -3.68 -11.17
N GLY A 179 -7.44 -3.14 -11.46
CA GLY A 179 -7.23 -2.28 -12.62
C GLY A 179 -7.51 -2.98 -13.95
N ALA A 180 -7.11 -4.26 -14.09
CA ALA A 180 -7.41 -5.05 -15.27
C ALA A 180 -8.92 -5.31 -15.44
N THR A 181 -9.62 -5.64 -14.35
CA THR A 181 -11.08 -5.81 -14.35
C THR A 181 -11.80 -4.52 -14.72
N ALA A 182 -11.37 -3.36 -14.22
CA ALA A 182 -11.96 -2.08 -14.59
C ALA A 182 -11.82 -1.77 -16.08
N ALA A 183 -10.65 -2.05 -16.65
CA ALA A 183 -10.43 -1.86 -18.09
C ALA A 183 -11.29 -2.82 -18.94
N GLN A 184 -11.61 -4.02 -18.43
CA GLN A 184 -12.58 -4.91 -19.07
C GLN A 184 -14.01 -4.37 -18.97
N LEU A 185 -14.41 -3.85 -17.80
CA LEU A 185 -15.71 -3.23 -17.60
C LEU A 185 -15.93 -2.03 -18.54
N ASP A 186 -14.93 -1.15 -18.70
CA ASP A 186 -15.01 -0.01 -19.62
C ASP A 186 -15.23 -0.46 -21.08
N ARG A 187 -14.59 -1.56 -21.51
CA ARG A 187 -14.81 -2.13 -22.85
C ARG A 187 -16.22 -2.68 -23.00
N ILE A 188 -16.71 -3.43 -22.01
CA ILE A 188 -18.08 -3.98 -22.04
C ILE A 188 -19.09 -2.84 -22.11
N GLU A 189 -18.93 -1.80 -21.29
CA GLU A 189 -19.82 -0.62 -21.30
C GLU A 189 -19.83 0.06 -22.67
N SER A 190 -18.66 0.23 -23.30
CA SER A 190 -18.55 0.85 -24.64
C SER A 190 -19.17 0.02 -25.76
N SER A 191 -19.21 -1.31 -25.60
CA SER A 191 -19.77 -2.24 -26.58
C SER A 191 -21.23 -2.60 -26.34
N SER A 192 -21.81 -2.16 -25.22
CA SER A 192 -23.16 -2.54 -24.81
C SER A 192 -24.19 -1.58 -25.40
N ASP A 193 -25.04 -2.09 -26.28
CA ASP A 193 -26.21 -1.35 -26.79
C ASP A 193 -27.38 -1.33 -25.78
N SER A 194 -27.32 -2.17 -24.74
CA SER A 194 -28.36 -2.26 -23.71
C SER A 194 -28.08 -1.32 -22.54
N GLU A 195 -29.04 -0.45 -22.26
CA GLU A 195 -29.02 0.48 -21.11
C GLU A 195 -28.98 -0.27 -19.76
N THR A 196 -29.66 -1.41 -19.65
CA THR A 196 -29.65 -2.25 -18.44
C THR A 196 -28.25 -2.81 -18.17
N ALA A 197 -27.59 -3.36 -19.18
CA ALA A 197 -26.24 -3.89 -19.04
C ALA A 197 -25.21 -2.78 -18.75
N ALA A 198 -25.38 -1.59 -19.32
CA ALA A 198 -24.53 -0.43 -18.99
C ALA A 198 -24.67 -0.03 -17.51
N ASN A 199 -25.89 -0.05 -16.97
CA ASN A 199 -26.14 0.23 -15.56
C ASN A 199 -25.54 -0.84 -14.63
N GLU A 200 -25.61 -2.12 -14.99
CA GLU A 200 -24.97 -3.21 -14.23
C GLU A 200 -23.45 -3.08 -14.21
N VAL A 201 -22.83 -2.75 -15.35
CA VAL A 201 -21.39 -2.51 -15.45
C VAL A 201 -20.96 -1.31 -14.60
N LYS A 202 -21.74 -0.23 -14.61
CA LYS A 202 -21.52 0.94 -13.74
C LYS A 202 -21.60 0.58 -12.26
N ALA A 203 -22.55 -0.28 -11.87
CA ALA A 203 -22.68 -0.77 -10.50
C ALA A 203 -21.47 -1.65 -10.09
N ALA A 204 -21.06 -2.59 -10.94
CA ALA A 204 -19.90 -3.46 -10.69
C ALA A 204 -18.60 -2.64 -10.54
N ARG A 205 -18.42 -1.63 -11.38
CA ARG A 205 -17.31 -0.66 -11.29
C ARG A 205 -17.32 0.11 -9.96
N THR A 206 -18.49 0.54 -9.52
CA THR A 206 -18.63 1.26 -8.26
C THR A 206 -18.22 0.40 -7.06
N GLN A 207 -18.57 -0.89 -7.07
CA GLN A 207 -18.14 -1.85 -6.05
C GLN A 207 -16.62 -2.06 -6.08
N LEU A 208 -16.06 -2.23 -7.28
CA LEU A 208 -14.62 -2.39 -7.51
C LEU A 208 -13.80 -1.23 -6.93
N GLU A 209 -14.27 0.00 -7.15
CA GLU A 209 -13.63 1.20 -6.62
C GLU A 209 -13.79 1.36 -5.11
N SER A 210 -14.86 0.84 -4.53
CA SER A 210 -15.02 0.76 -3.07
C SER A 210 -13.91 -0.10 -2.46
N VAL A 211 -13.66 -1.28 -3.03
CA VAL A 211 -12.59 -2.18 -2.59
C VAL A 211 -11.22 -1.51 -2.72
N LEU A 212 -10.96 -0.79 -3.82
CA LEU A 212 -9.71 -0.03 -3.99
C LEU A 212 -9.53 1.06 -2.93
N GLY A 213 -10.60 1.76 -2.54
CA GLY A 213 -10.56 2.76 -1.48
C GLY A 213 -10.17 2.17 -0.13
N GLU A 214 -10.66 0.97 0.19
CA GLU A 214 -10.37 0.27 1.46
C GLU A 214 -8.90 -0.18 1.61
N LEU A 215 -8.20 -0.37 0.49
CA LEU A 215 -6.78 -0.77 0.50
C LEU A 215 -5.85 0.36 0.96
N VAL A 216 -6.25 1.61 0.76
CA VAL A 216 -5.40 2.76 1.13
C VAL A 216 -5.98 3.42 2.37
N ARG A 217 -5.30 3.23 3.50
CA ARG A 217 -5.82 3.59 4.83
C ARG A 217 -5.32 4.95 5.35
N ASP A 218 -4.19 5.45 4.84
CA ASP A 218 -3.63 6.75 5.24
C ASP A 218 -3.92 7.83 4.18
N PRO A 219 -4.65 8.91 4.52
CA PRO A 219 -4.90 10.04 3.60
C PRO A 219 -3.61 10.70 3.07
N LYS A 220 -2.53 10.75 3.85
CA LYS A 220 -1.26 11.33 3.38
C LYS A 220 -0.63 10.44 2.30
N GLU A 221 -0.67 9.14 2.52
CA GLU A 221 -0.20 8.14 1.54
C GLU A 221 -1.06 8.20 0.28
N ALA A 222 -2.39 8.25 0.41
CA ALA A 222 -3.31 8.37 -0.72
C ALA A 222 -3.03 9.62 -1.58
N LYS A 223 -2.75 10.78 -0.95
CA LYS A 223 -2.41 12.02 -1.66
C LYS A 223 -1.08 11.92 -2.40
N ALA A 224 -0.08 11.28 -1.78
CA ALA A 224 1.20 11.00 -2.43
C ALA A 224 1.02 10.04 -3.62
N MET A 225 0.18 9.00 -3.47
CA MET A 225 -0.14 8.06 -4.54
C MET A 225 -0.87 8.74 -5.71
N LEU A 226 -1.86 9.61 -5.48
CA LEU A 226 -2.52 10.37 -6.55
C LEU A 226 -1.52 11.20 -7.37
N SER A 227 -0.59 11.88 -6.70
CA SER A 227 0.46 12.67 -7.36
C SER A 227 1.43 11.78 -8.16
N ASP A 228 1.65 10.55 -7.68
CA ASP A 228 2.47 9.56 -8.39
C ASP A 228 1.79 8.99 -9.63
N LEU A 229 0.46 8.84 -9.60
CA LEU A 229 -0.32 8.40 -10.76
C LEU A 229 -0.23 9.38 -11.93
N GLY A 230 -0.26 10.69 -11.68
CA GLY A 230 -0.06 11.71 -12.73
C GLY A 230 1.30 11.56 -13.42
N ARG A 231 2.38 11.38 -12.64
CA ARG A 231 3.73 11.14 -13.19
C ARG A 231 3.84 9.82 -13.94
N LYS A 232 3.21 8.74 -13.42
CA LYS A 232 3.16 7.44 -14.08
C LYS A 232 2.46 7.53 -15.44
N PHE A 233 1.37 8.30 -15.52
CA PHE A 233 0.63 8.53 -16.74
C PHE A 233 1.52 9.18 -17.82
N GLU A 234 2.24 10.25 -17.46
CA GLU A 234 3.15 10.94 -18.40
C GLU A 234 4.25 10.01 -18.91
N LYS A 235 4.95 9.35 -17.98
CA LYS A 235 6.01 8.40 -18.32
C LYS A 235 5.50 7.26 -19.21
N LEU A 236 4.29 6.77 -18.96
CA LEU A 236 3.69 5.73 -19.78
C LEU A 236 3.45 6.22 -21.22
N ARG A 237 3.00 7.47 -21.39
CA ARG A 237 2.81 8.07 -22.71
C ARG A 237 4.11 8.36 -23.44
N GLU A 238 5.17 8.72 -22.72
CA GLU A 238 6.51 8.90 -23.30
C GLU A 238 7.12 7.56 -23.77
N THR A 239 6.87 6.48 -23.04
CA THR A 239 7.51 5.18 -23.28
C THR A 239 6.73 4.26 -24.21
N MET A 240 5.42 4.42 -24.33
CA MET A 240 4.56 3.57 -25.14
C MET A 240 3.99 4.30 -26.34
N ALA A 241 4.08 3.67 -27.51
CA ALA A 241 3.40 4.14 -28.72
C ALA A 241 1.88 4.15 -28.53
N SER A 242 1.19 5.01 -29.28
CA SER A 242 -0.27 5.09 -29.28
C SER A 242 -0.89 3.75 -29.72
N GLY A 243 -1.91 3.29 -28.98
CA GLY A 243 -2.65 2.07 -29.29
C GLY A 243 -3.34 1.48 -28.05
N ASP A 244 -4.07 0.39 -28.25
CA ASP A 244 -4.94 -0.22 -27.22
C ASP A 244 -4.20 -0.65 -25.97
N GLY A 245 -2.97 -1.17 -26.13
CA GLY A 245 -2.13 -1.57 -25.00
C GLY A 245 -1.78 -0.38 -24.09
N ARG A 246 -1.51 0.80 -24.68
CA ARG A 246 -1.25 2.01 -23.90
C ARG A 246 -2.51 2.52 -23.23
N THR A 247 -3.62 2.57 -23.96
CA THR A 247 -4.93 2.98 -23.40
C THR A 247 -5.32 2.09 -22.22
N HIS A 248 -5.11 0.78 -22.32
CA HIS A 248 -5.37 -0.17 -21.24
C HIS A 248 -4.60 0.17 -19.95
N GLU A 249 -3.31 0.47 -20.04
CA GLU A 249 -2.51 0.87 -18.87
C GLU A 249 -2.92 2.25 -18.32
N MET A 250 -3.28 3.20 -19.20
CA MET A 250 -3.81 4.51 -18.77
C MET A 250 -5.14 4.36 -18.01
N THR A 251 -6.02 3.45 -18.45
CA THR A 251 -7.29 3.16 -17.77
C THR A 251 -7.07 2.58 -16.36
N LYS A 252 -6.03 1.76 -16.17
CA LYS A 252 -5.64 1.28 -14.83
C LYS A 252 -5.30 2.44 -13.89
N ILE A 253 -4.53 3.40 -14.38
CA ILE A 253 -4.15 4.60 -13.63
C ILE A 253 -5.38 5.41 -13.22
N VAL A 254 -6.31 5.66 -14.15
CA VAL A 254 -7.56 6.38 -13.86
C VAL A 254 -8.45 5.64 -12.85
N THR A 255 -8.49 4.31 -12.93
CA THR A 255 -9.23 3.50 -11.96
C THR A 255 -8.63 3.59 -10.56
N GLN A 256 -7.30 3.52 -10.45
CA GLN A 256 -6.62 3.71 -9.16
C GLN A 256 -6.88 5.10 -8.59
N ALA A 257 -6.83 6.14 -9.42
CA ALA A 257 -7.14 7.51 -8.99
C ALA A 257 -8.57 7.65 -8.43
N ARG A 258 -9.54 6.98 -9.05
CA ARG A 258 -10.94 6.96 -8.61
C ARG A 258 -11.13 6.18 -7.33
N GLY A 259 -10.47 5.02 -7.17
CA GLY A 259 -10.45 4.31 -5.89
C GLY A 259 -9.91 5.18 -4.75
N LEU A 260 -8.76 5.82 -4.96
CA LEU A 260 -8.12 6.72 -3.99
C LEU A 260 -8.99 7.92 -3.61
N SER A 261 -9.76 8.46 -4.56
CA SER A 261 -10.60 9.64 -4.32
C SER A 261 -11.72 9.37 -3.30
N ARG A 262 -12.20 8.11 -3.20
CA ARG A 262 -13.25 7.73 -2.24
C ARG A 262 -12.76 7.80 -0.80
N THR A 263 -11.49 7.46 -0.57
CA THR A 263 -10.83 7.56 0.74
C THR A 263 -10.47 9.00 1.06
N LEU A 264 -9.88 9.71 0.10
CA LEU A 264 -9.38 11.08 0.31
C LEU A 264 -10.49 12.10 0.49
N ARG A 265 -11.60 11.95 -0.26
CA ARG A 265 -12.66 12.95 -0.40
C ARG A 265 -12.08 14.37 -0.59
N PRO A 266 -11.27 14.57 -1.64
CA PRO A 266 -10.55 15.83 -1.83
C PRO A 266 -11.54 16.98 -2.03
N THR A 267 -11.17 18.15 -1.48
CA THR A 267 -11.97 19.37 -1.69
C THR A 267 -11.89 19.83 -3.15
N PHE A 268 -12.89 20.55 -3.65
CA PHE A 268 -12.83 21.13 -4.99
C PHE A 268 -11.57 21.95 -5.24
N ARG A 269 -11.09 22.72 -4.25
CA ARG A 269 -9.85 23.50 -4.36
C ARG A 269 -8.61 22.62 -4.61
N GLU A 270 -8.55 21.45 -4.00
CA GLU A 270 -7.45 20.50 -4.24
C GLU A 270 -7.53 19.89 -5.63
N ILE A 271 -8.73 19.56 -6.09
CA ILE A 271 -8.99 19.07 -7.46
C ILE A 271 -8.58 20.14 -8.48
N GLU A 272 -8.98 21.39 -8.26
CA GLU A 272 -8.63 22.52 -9.12
C GLU A 272 -7.11 22.74 -9.13
N THR A 273 -6.46 22.70 -7.97
CA THR A 273 -4.99 22.83 -7.88
C THR A 273 -4.30 21.74 -8.68
N LEU A 274 -4.77 20.48 -8.58
CA LEU A 274 -4.23 19.36 -9.34
C LEU A 274 -4.42 19.57 -10.85
N PHE A 275 -5.60 19.96 -11.29
CA PHE A 275 -5.87 20.23 -12.71
C PHE A 275 -5.04 21.39 -13.26
N ARG A 276 -4.84 22.44 -12.45
CA ARG A 276 -4.08 23.65 -12.82
C ARG A 276 -2.56 23.46 -12.75
N ALA A 277 -2.06 22.42 -12.06
CA ALA A 277 -0.64 22.06 -12.05
C ALA A 277 -0.09 21.86 -13.47
N GLY A 278 -0.98 21.46 -14.40
CA GLY A 278 -0.79 21.73 -15.81
C GLY A 278 -0.03 20.65 -16.58
N SER A 279 0.32 19.51 -15.99
CA SER A 279 0.68 18.31 -16.76
C SER A 279 -0.58 17.64 -17.34
N GLU A 280 -0.46 16.88 -18.43
CA GLU A 280 -1.59 16.11 -18.96
C GLU A 280 -2.02 15.01 -17.97
N GLY A 281 -1.05 14.36 -17.32
CA GLY A 281 -1.28 13.39 -16.26
C GLY A 281 -2.12 13.95 -15.13
N ASP A 282 -1.71 15.08 -14.52
CA ASP A 282 -2.43 15.68 -13.40
C ASP A 282 -3.86 16.10 -13.79
N ARG A 283 -4.06 16.60 -15.01
CA ARG A 283 -5.38 16.94 -15.54
C ARG A 283 -6.28 15.71 -15.64
N VAL A 284 -5.76 14.60 -16.17
CA VAL A 284 -6.50 13.33 -16.26
C VAL A 284 -6.81 12.77 -14.88
N ILE A 285 -5.89 12.85 -13.91
CA ILE A 285 -6.14 12.42 -12.52
C ILE A 285 -7.21 13.31 -11.87
N ALA A 286 -7.18 14.63 -12.08
CA ALA A 286 -8.20 15.53 -11.55
C ALA A 286 -9.59 15.23 -12.14
N LEU A 287 -9.69 14.97 -13.45
CA LEU A 287 -10.94 14.55 -14.09
C LEU A 287 -11.43 13.20 -13.55
N ALA A 288 -10.50 12.26 -13.32
CA ALA A 288 -10.82 10.99 -12.68
C ALA A 288 -11.41 11.19 -11.29
N VAL A 289 -10.80 12.04 -10.46
CA VAL A 289 -11.32 12.38 -9.12
C VAL A 289 -12.70 13.04 -9.18
N LEU A 290 -12.96 13.92 -10.15
CA LEU A 290 -14.28 14.55 -10.36
C LEU A 290 -15.39 13.55 -10.72
N GLN A 291 -15.05 12.38 -11.29
CA GLN A 291 -16.04 11.33 -11.54
C GLN A 291 -16.59 10.68 -10.25
N ASN A 292 -15.99 10.98 -9.10
CA ASN A 292 -16.49 10.55 -7.78
C ASN A 292 -16.93 11.72 -6.90
N VAL A 293 -16.41 12.93 -7.15
CA VAL A 293 -16.76 14.16 -6.43
C VAL A 293 -17.63 15.01 -7.36
N ALA A 294 -18.94 14.74 -7.34
CA ALA A 294 -19.93 15.39 -8.20
C ALA A 294 -20.29 16.82 -7.74
N GLU A 295 -19.29 17.64 -7.43
CA GLU A 295 -19.49 19.04 -7.01
C GLU A 295 -19.73 19.97 -8.22
N PRO A 296 -20.80 20.79 -8.24
CA PRO A 296 -21.16 21.62 -9.40
C PRO A 296 -20.07 22.56 -9.89
N GLN A 297 -19.18 23.00 -8.98
CA GLN A 297 -18.02 23.85 -9.27
C GLN A 297 -17.06 23.20 -10.31
N GLY A 298 -17.08 21.86 -10.40
CA GLY A 298 -16.34 21.06 -11.38
C GLY A 298 -16.68 21.33 -12.84
N VAL A 299 -17.84 21.94 -13.13
CA VAL A 299 -18.27 22.21 -14.52
C VAL A 299 -17.26 23.03 -15.31
N ASN A 300 -16.57 23.97 -14.67
CA ASN A 300 -15.56 24.80 -15.35
C ASN A 300 -14.35 23.98 -15.80
N ILE A 301 -13.88 23.06 -14.94
CA ILE A 301 -12.78 22.14 -15.25
C ILE A 301 -13.18 21.22 -16.42
N VAL A 302 -14.39 20.69 -16.37
CA VAL A 302 -14.93 19.79 -17.38
C VAL A 302 -15.10 20.48 -18.73
N CYS A 303 -15.73 21.66 -18.79
CA CYS A 303 -15.87 22.42 -20.03
C CYS A 303 -14.50 22.77 -20.64
N GLU A 304 -13.53 23.20 -19.82
CA GLU A 304 -12.18 23.48 -20.29
C GLU A 304 -11.50 22.22 -20.87
N ALA A 305 -11.64 21.08 -20.20
CA ALA A 305 -11.07 19.82 -20.67
C ALA A 305 -11.77 19.27 -21.91
N ILE A 306 -13.05 19.58 -22.15
CA ILE A 306 -13.78 19.23 -23.38
C ILE A 306 -13.32 20.14 -24.53
N ALA A 307 -13.32 21.45 -24.32
CA ALA A 307 -13.04 22.45 -25.35
C ALA A 307 -11.54 22.51 -25.73
N HIS A 308 -10.65 22.30 -24.77
CA HIS A 308 -9.20 22.42 -24.91
C HIS A 308 -8.46 21.15 -24.47
N SER A 309 -9.03 19.97 -24.81
CA SER A 309 -8.39 18.69 -24.55
C SER A 309 -6.99 18.60 -25.18
N ARG A 310 -6.04 18.03 -24.45
CA ARG A 310 -4.68 17.75 -24.95
C ARG A 310 -4.58 16.37 -25.60
N SER A 311 -5.53 15.50 -25.29
CA SER A 311 -5.67 14.21 -25.97
C SER A 311 -7.10 13.73 -26.04
N ALA A 312 -7.30 12.80 -26.98
CA ALA A 312 -8.46 11.92 -27.08
C ALA A 312 -8.86 11.28 -25.74
N PHE A 313 -7.88 10.90 -24.92
CA PHE A 313 -8.10 10.25 -23.63
C PHE A 313 -8.57 11.24 -22.56
N GLU A 314 -7.96 12.43 -22.50
CA GLU A 314 -8.41 13.52 -21.62
C GLU A 314 -9.86 13.92 -21.95
N GLN A 315 -10.18 14.13 -23.24
CA GLN A 315 -11.52 14.53 -23.66
C GLN A 315 -12.57 13.47 -23.27
N TYR A 316 -12.24 12.18 -23.38
CA TYR A 316 -13.10 11.09 -22.95
C TYR A 316 -13.39 11.17 -21.44
N HIS A 317 -12.36 11.32 -20.59
CA HIS A 317 -12.56 11.41 -19.15
C HIS A 317 -13.25 12.71 -18.72
N ALA A 318 -13.12 13.79 -19.49
CA ALA A 318 -13.87 15.02 -19.29
C ALA A 318 -15.38 14.81 -19.54
N LEU A 319 -15.74 14.14 -20.64
CA LEU A 319 -17.15 13.78 -20.91
C LEU A 319 -17.72 12.86 -19.83
N ARG A 320 -16.94 11.90 -19.33
CA ARG A 320 -17.38 11.03 -18.22
C ARG A 320 -17.60 11.80 -16.92
N ALA A 321 -16.72 12.75 -16.60
CA ALA A 321 -16.92 13.64 -15.47
C ALA A 321 -18.17 14.53 -15.65
N ALA A 322 -18.43 14.98 -16.89
CA ALA A 322 -19.63 15.74 -17.23
C ALA A 322 -20.92 14.94 -16.96
N GLU A 323 -20.98 13.68 -17.42
CA GLU A 323 -22.12 12.77 -17.23
C GLU A 323 -22.42 12.58 -15.73
N VAL A 324 -21.39 12.46 -14.89
CA VAL A 324 -21.55 12.34 -13.42
C VAL A 324 -22.01 13.65 -12.77
N LEU A 325 -21.49 14.79 -13.24
CA LEU A 325 -21.84 16.11 -12.68
C LEU A 325 -23.25 16.56 -13.06
N LEU A 326 -23.73 16.13 -14.23
CA LEU A 326 -24.94 16.65 -14.86
C LEU A 326 -26.15 16.74 -13.93
N PRO A 327 -26.50 15.74 -13.09
CA PRO A 327 -27.65 15.83 -12.21
C PRO A 327 -27.59 17.01 -11.22
N ASN A 328 -26.39 17.44 -10.84
CA ASN A 328 -26.14 18.43 -9.80
C ASN A 328 -25.98 19.87 -10.34
N LEU A 329 -25.98 20.06 -11.66
CA LEU A 329 -25.77 21.36 -12.28
C LEU A 329 -27.04 22.23 -12.25
N ASP A 330 -26.90 23.54 -12.08
CA ASP A 330 -28.00 24.47 -12.35
C ASP A 330 -28.23 24.68 -13.86
N GLU A 331 -29.27 25.44 -14.22
CA GLU A 331 -29.63 25.69 -15.62
C GLU A 331 -28.52 26.41 -16.41
N ALA A 332 -27.86 27.41 -15.80
CA ALA A 332 -26.79 28.17 -16.43
C ALA A 332 -25.54 27.29 -16.65
N GLN A 333 -25.22 26.45 -15.68
CA GLN A 333 -24.12 25.49 -15.74
C GLN A 333 -24.38 24.40 -16.80
N ARG A 334 -25.61 23.88 -16.89
CA ARG A 334 -26.01 22.95 -17.96
C ARG A 334 -25.88 23.59 -19.33
N ALA A 335 -26.41 24.80 -19.52
CA ALA A 335 -26.31 25.52 -20.78
C ALA A 335 -24.84 25.72 -21.19
N LYS A 336 -23.96 26.05 -20.25
CA LYS A 336 -22.52 26.16 -20.49
C LYS A 336 -21.88 24.83 -20.93
N LEU A 337 -22.24 23.73 -20.27
CA LEU A 337 -21.75 22.40 -20.64
C LEU A 337 -22.22 22.00 -22.05
N VAL A 338 -23.51 22.19 -22.33
CA VAL A 338 -24.12 21.92 -23.64
C VAL A 338 -23.42 22.71 -24.73
N ALA A 339 -23.26 24.03 -24.54
CA ALA A 339 -22.58 24.90 -25.49
C ALA A 339 -21.15 24.40 -25.78
N SER A 340 -20.39 24.00 -24.75
CA SER A 340 -19.03 23.47 -24.92
C SER A 340 -18.99 22.17 -25.72
N ILE A 341 -20.01 21.30 -25.57
CA ILE A 341 -20.10 20.04 -26.30
C ILE A 341 -20.52 20.29 -27.75
N GLU A 342 -21.56 21.10 -27.97
CA GLU A 342 -22.04 21.47 -29.31
C GLU A 342 -20.94 22.16 -30.11
N GLU A 343 -20.18 23.05 -29.47
CA GLU A 343 -18.99 23.64 -30.07
C GLU A 343 -18.06 22.55 -30.60
N GLN A 344 -17.70 21.56 -29.77
CA GLN A 344 -16.78 20.49 -30.14
C GLN A 344 -17.33 19.49 -31.18
N ARG A 345 -18.66 19.43 -31.37
CA ARG A 345 -19.33 18.64 -32.42
C ARG A 345 -19.48 19.39 -33.74
N ALA A 346 -19.35 20.73 -33.72
CA ALA A 346 -19.43 21.54 -34.93
C ALA A 346 -18.27 21.25 -35.90
N ASP A 347 -18.49 21.51 -37.18
CA ASP A 347 -17.43 21.42 -38.18
C ASP A 347 -16.39 22.53 -37.97
N GLY A 348 -15.12 22.15 -37.98
CA GLY A 348 -14.03 23.12 -37.91
C GLY A 348 -12.71 22.55 -37.42
N PRO A 349 -11.62 23.35 -37.49
CA PRO A 349 -10.33 22.95 -36.96
C PRO A 349 -10.40 22.78 -35.44
N ARG A 350 -9.69 21.76 -34.91
CA ARG A 350 -9.63 21.44 -33.47
C ARG A 350 -10.97 21.04 -32.83
N ARG A 351 -11.85 20.45 -33.64
CA ARG A 351 -13.12 19.82 -33.24
C ARG A 351 -12.96 18.32 -33.32
N TRP A 352 -13.19 17.62 -32.21
CA TRP A 352 -12.81 16.21 -32.09
C TRP A 352 -13.97 15.27 -31.74
N LEU A 353 -15.16 15.81 -31.48
CA LEU A 353 -16.39 15.04 -31.22
C LEU A 353 -17.13 14.79 -32.53
N ILE A 354 -16.53 13.98 -33.38
CA ILE A 354 -17.07 13.57 -34.69
C ILE A 354 -17.58 12.12 -34.65
N PRO A 355 -18.55 11.73 -35.50
CA PRO A 355 -19.16 10.39 -35.49
C PRO A 355 -18.17 9.22 -35.62
N GLU A 356 -17.03 9.44 -36.29
CA GLU A 356 -15.97 8.44 -36.46
C GLU A 356 -15.32 8.06 -35.11
N ASN A 357 -15.34 8.98 -34.14
CA ASN A 357 -14.88 8.75 -32.77
C ASN A 357 -16.02 8.21 -31.90
N ARG A 358 -16.49 7.00 -32.22
CA ARG A 358 -17.73 6.40 -31.69
C ARG A 358 -17.93 6.59 -30.18
N GLU A 359 -16.92 6.30 -29.36
CA GLU A 359 -17.05 6.35 -27.89
C GLU A 359 -17.31 7.76 -27.35
N ARG A 360 -16.49 8.74 -27.76
CA ARG A 360 -16.63 10.14 -27.31
C ARG A 360 -17.89 10.77 -27.87
N TYR A 361 -18.22 10.47 -29.12
CA TYR A 361 -19.44 10.96 -29.75
C TYR A 361 -20.68 10.42 -29.04
N ALA A 362 -20.74 9.12 -28.76
CA ALA A 362 -21.85 8.49 -28.03
C ALA A 362 -22.03 9.10 -26.63
N LEU A 363 -20.95 9.30 -25.87
CA LEU A 363 -21.00 9.99 -24.58
C LEU A 363 -21.58 11.40 -24.69
N SER A 364 -21.11 12.18 -25.67
CA SER A 364 -21.60 13.53 -25.90
C SER A 364 -23.09 13.56 -26.25
N SER A 365 -23.56 12.59 -27.05
CA SER A 365 -24.97 12.45 -27.41
C SER A 365 -25.85 12.09 -26.21
N ARG A 366 -25.38 11.22 -25.30
CA ARG A 366 -26.11 10.91 -24.06
C ARG A 366 -26.29 12.14 -23.17
N ILE A 367 -25.22 12.90 -22.96
CA ILE A 367 -25.26 14.14 -22.16
C ILE A 367 -26.26 15.15 -22.76
N LEU A 368 -26.21 15.36 -24.08
CA LEU A 368 -27.13 16.29 -24.75
C LEU A 368 -28.60 15.82 -24.65
N LYS A 369 -28.85 14.52 -24.84
CA LYS A 369 -30.18 13.93 -24.68
C LYS A 369 -30.74 14.12 -23.26
N GLU A 370 -29.94 13.92 -22.22
CA GLU A 370 -30.36 14.12 -20.83
C GLU A 370 -30.63 15.60 -20.48
N THR A 371 -30.00 16.53 -21.20
CA THR A 371 -30.29 17.98 -21.05
C THR A 371 -31.52 18.47 -21.81
N GLY A 372 -32.17 17.61 -22.60
CA GLY A 372 -33.27 18.02 -23.49
C GLY A 372 -32.83 18.84 -24.70
N SER A 373 -31.52 18.94 -24.98
CA SER A 373 -31.00 19.52 -26.23
C SER A 373 -31.06 18.47 -27.32
N SER A 374 -32.10 18.53 -28.16
CA SER A 374 -32.24 17.67 -29.34
C SER A 374 -31.31 18.17 -30.45
N THR A 375 -30.29 17.38 -30.80
CA THR A 375 -29.65 17.40 -32.14
C THR A 375 -29.85 16.07 -32.83
#